data_AF-A0A0E8FEX1-F1
#
_entry.id   AF-A0A0E8FEX1-F1
#
_cell.length_a   1.000
_cell.length_b   1.000
_cell.length_c   1.000
_cell.angle_alpha   90.00
_cell.angle_beta   90.00
_cell.angle_gamma   90.00
#
_symmetry.space_group_name_H-M   'P 1'
#
loop_
_entity.id
_entity.type
_entity.pdbx_description
1 polymer ?
#
loop_
_entity_poly.entity_id
_entity_poly.type
_entity_poly.pdbx_seq_one_letter_code
_entity_poly.pdbx_strand_id
1 'polypeptide(L)' 'MKIAFQVQADGATRTVETEIRNLVVAGWAGRDRAAIEHHIEELAELGVPRPSSVPLYYRIAENQLSQAGRV' A
#
# COMPACT_ATOMS: atom_id res chain seq x y z
N MET A 1 2.90 -15.27 4.26
CA MET A 1 3.11 -14.69 5.63
C MET A 1 1.83 -14.79 6.47
N LYS A 2 1.88 -15.33 7.69
CA LYS A 2 0.74 -15.34 8.62
C LYS A 2 0.67 -14.04 9.43
N ILE A 3 -0.52 -13.48 9.58
CA ILE A 3 -0.80 -12.29 10.40
C ILE A 3 -2.05 -12.50 11.25
N ALA A 4 -2.15 -11.76 12.36
CA ALA A 4 -3.28 -11.83 13.27
C ALA A 4 -3.82 -10.43 13.60
N PHE A 5 -5.14 -10.28 13.65
CA PHE A 5 -5.81 -9.04 14.03
C PHE A 5 -6.72 -9.27 15.24
N GLN A 6 -6.78 -8.26 16.11
CA GLN A 6 -7.83 -8.17 17.13
C GLN A 6 -9.00 -7.39 16.52
N VAL A 7 -10.16 -8.04 16.45
CA VAL A 7 -11.38 -7.45 15.89
C VAL A 7 -12.41 -7.29 16.98
N GLN A 8 -12.91 -6.07 17.15
CA GLN A 8 -14.03 -5.76 18.04
C GLN A 8 -15.33 -5.77 17.24
N ALA A 9 -16.28 -6.61 17.66
CA ALA A 9 -17.61 -6.69 17.10
C ALA A 9 -18.58 -7.18 18.19
N ASP A 10 -19.80 -6.64 18.22
CA ASP A 10 -20.87 -7.07 19.13
C ASP A 10 -20.48 -7.09 20.62
N GLY A 11 -19.65 -6.14 21.05
CA GLY A 11 -19.17 -6.05 22.44
C GLY A 11 -18.12 -7.08 22.83
N ALA A 12 -17.67 -7.93 21.90
CA ALA A 12 -16.62 -8.92 22.11
C ALA A 12 -15.37 -8.58 21.29
N THR A 13 -14.21 -9.00 21.80
CA THR A 13 -12.94 -8.99 21.04
C THR A 13 -12.60 -10.42 20.65
N ARG A 14 -12.24 -10.64 19.38
CA ARG A 14 -11.75 -11.93 18.88
C ARG A 14 -10.49 -11.77 18.05
N THR A 15 -9.64 -12.79 18.10
CA THR A 15 -8.49 -12.91 17.20
C THR A 15 -8.93 -13.48 15.86
N VAL A 16 -8.50 -12.85 14.76
CA VAL A 16 -8.66 -13.36 13.39
C VAL A 16 -7.29 -13.55 12.78
N GLU A 17 -6.98 -14.79 12.39
CA GLU A 17 -5.73 -15.14 11.70
C GLU A 17 -5.96 -15.24 10.18
N THR A 18 -4.97 -14.83 9.40
CA THR A 18 -5.00 -14.98 7.94
C THR A 18 -3.60 -15.16 7.36
N GLU A 19 -3.53 -15.77 6.19
CA GLU A 19 -2.31 -15.97 5.44
C GLU A 19 -2.28 -15.05 4.21
N ILE A 20 -1.33 -14.13 4.19
CA ILE A 20 -1.07 -13.25 3.05
C ILE A 20 -0.13 -13.96 2.09
N ARG A 21 -0.59 -14.18 0.86
CA ARG A 21 0.18 -14.83 -0.22
C ARG A 21 0.63 -13.87 -1.32
N ASN A 22 -0.05 -12.74 -1.44
CA ASN A 22 0.22 -11.74 -2.46
C ASN A 22 0.21 -10.36 -1.79
N LEU A 23 1.23 -9.56 -2.09
CA LEU A 23 1.33 -8.18 -1.64
C LEU A 23 1.55 -7.29 -2.87
N VAL A 24 0.64 -6.33 -3.08
CA VAL A 24 0.64 -5.43 -4.24
C VAL A 24 0.64 -4.00 -3.74
N VAL A 25 1.55 -3.19 -4.28
CA VAL A 25 1.59 -1.74 -4.04
C VAL A 25 0.92 -1.04 -5.22
N ALA A 26 0.06 -0.06 -4.91
CA ALA A 26 -0.61 0.79 -5.88
C ALA A 26 -0.04 2.22 -5.78
N GLY A 27 0.88 2.56 -6.67
CA GLY A 27 1.40 3.91 -6.83
C GLY A 27 0.43 4.78 -7.64
N TRP A 28 0.40 6.08 -7.33
CA TRP A 28 -0.38 7.07 -8.10
C TRP A 28 -1.90 6.77 -8.17
N ALA A 29 -2.44 6.06 -7.18
CA ALA A 29 -3.82 5.59 -7.14
C ALA A 29 -4.80 6.56 -6.47
N GLY A 30 -4.45 7.85 -6.39
CA GLY A 30 -5.32 8.90 -5.90
C GLY A 30 -6.57 9.10 -6.76
N ARG A 31 -7.66 9.62 -6.15
CA ARG A 31 -8.90 9.93 -6.88
C ARG A 31 -8.83 11.26 -7.64
N ASP A 32 -8.05 12.22 -7.13
CA ASP A 32 -7.84 13.51 -7.77
C ASP A 32 -6.73 13.39 -8.81
N ARG A 33 -7.11 13.39 -10.09
CA ARG A 33 -6.17 13.27 -11.20
C ARG A 33 -5.26 14.50 -11.34
N ALA A 34 -5.76 15.69 -11.02
CA ALA A 34 -4.97 16.92 -11.14
C ALA A 34 -3.89 16.97 -10.05
N ALA A 35 -4.22 16.59 -8.82
CA ALA A 35 -3.23 16.48 -7.75
C ALA A 35 -2.16 15.43 -8.05
N ILE A 36 -2.54 14.29 -8.66
CA ILE A 36 -1.57 13.28 -9.11
C ILE A 36 -0.62 13.86 -10.17
N GLU A 37 -1.16 14.51 -11.20
CA GLU A 37 -0.35 15.05 -12.29
C GLU A 37 0.62 16.12 -11.79
N HIS A 38 0.15 17.03 -10.92
CA HIS A 38 1.00 18.04 -10.30
C HIS A 38 2.17 17.42 -9.53
N HIS A 39 1.93 16.34 -8.76
CA HIS A 39 3.02 15.67 -8.04
C HIS A 39 3.98 14.93 -8.98
N ILE A 40 3.51 14.40 -10.12
CA ILE A 40 4.38 13.82 -11.14
C ILE A 40 5.28 14.90 -11.76
N GLU A 41 4.74 16.09 -12.03
CA GLU A 41 5.49 17.24 -12.55
C GLU A 41 6.55 17.70 -11.54
N GLU A 42 6.19 17.86 -10.27
CA GLU A 42 7.12 18.20 -9.18
C GLU A 42 8.31 17.22 -9.13
N LEU A 43 8.06 15.92 -9.19
CA LEU A 43 9.12 14.91 -9.20
C LEU A 43 9.96 14.94 -10.49
N ALA A 44 9.34 15.24 -11.63
CA ALA A 44 10.05 15.37 -12.90
C ALA A 44 11.03 16.55 -12.90
N GLU A 45 10.67 17.67 -12.25
CA GLU A 45 11.58 18.81 -12.05
C GLU A 45 12.81 18.43 -11.20
N LEU A 46 12.66 17.47 -10.29
CA LEU A 46 13.76 16.89 -9.50
C LEU A 46 14.56 15.80 -10.26
N GLY A 47 14.23 15.56 -11.53
CA GLY A 47 14.88 14.56 -12.38
C GLY A 47 14.39 13.13 -12.17
N VAL A 48 13.30 12.92 -11.42
CA VAL A 48 12.69 11.60 -11.26
C VAL A 48 11.87 11.27 -12.52
N PRO A 49 12.09 10.11 -13.16
CA PRO A 49 11.31 9.71 -14.33
C PRO A 49 9.81 9.59 -14.00
N ARG A 50 8.97 10.00 -14.96
CA ARG A 50 7.53 9.81 -14.87
C ARG A 50 7.19 8.31 -14.76
N PRO A 51 6.09 7.96 -14.07
CA PRO A 51 5.65 6.56 -14.00
C PRO A 51 5.20 6.05 -15.37
N SER A 52 5.32 4.74 -15.59
CA SER A 52 4.88 4.09 -16.83
C SER A 52 3.35 3.97 -16.97
N SER A 53 2.61 4.06 -15.86
CA SER A 53 1.15 4.08 -15.84
C SER A 53 0.62 4.81 -14.61
N VAL A 54 -0.61 5.32 -14.69
CA VAL A 54 -1.31 5.98 -13.58
C VAL A 54 -2.75 5.46 -13.49
N PRO A 55 -3.07 4.59 -12.51
CA PRO A 55 -2.22 4.07 -11.43
C PRO A 55 -1.14 3.06 -11.89
N LEU A 56 -0.11 2.86 -11.06
CA LEU A 56 0.93 1.85 -11.26
C LEU A 56 0.81 0.76 -10.19
N TYR A 57 0.61 -0.49 -10.63
CA TYR A 57 0.54 -1.65 -9.73
C TYR A 57 1.77 -2.53 -9.90
N TYR A 58 2.41 -2.90 -8.78
CA TYR A 58 3.50 -3.86 -8.78
C TYR A 58 3.47 -4.75 -7.55
N ARG A 59 3.95 -5.99 -7.72
CA ARG A 59 4.04 -6.97 -6.65
C ARG A 59 5.32 -6.79 -5.85
N ILE A 60 5.24 -7.00 -4.56
CA ILE A 60 6.39 -7.07 -3.66
C ILE A 60 6.37 -8.39 -2.88
N ALA A 61 7.50 -8.76 -2.29
CA ALA A 61 7.62 -9.98 -1.50
C ALA A 61 6.76 -9.90 -0.23
N GLU A 62 6.13 -11.01 0.15
CA GLU A 62 5.27 -11.08 1.33
C GLU A 62 6.02 -10.78 2.65
N ASN A 63 7.34 -10.96 2.68
CA ASN A 63 8.18 -10.66 3.85
C ASN A 63 8.42 -9.16 4.06
N GLN A 64 7.93 -8.29 3.17
CA GLN A 64 7.95 -6.84 3.35
C GLN A 64 6.78 -6.33 4.21
N LEU A 65 5.81 -7.19 4.52
CA LEU A 65 4.73 -6.87 5.45
C LEU A 65 5.21 -7.06 6.89
N SER A 66 4.88 -6.12 7.78
CA SER A 66 5.18 -6.19 9.21
C SER A 66 4.00 -5.69 10.04
N GLN A 67 3.77 -6.32 11.19
CA GLN A 67 2.81 -5.87 12.22
C GLN A 67 3.50 -5.19 13.40
N ALA A 68 4.83 -5.04 13.36
CA ALA A 68 5.58 -4.37 14.41
C ALA A 68 5.31 -2.85 14.40
N GLY A 69 5.27 -2.23 15.58
CA GLY A 69 5.17 -0.77 15.69
C GLY A 69 6.40 -0.01 15.21
N ARG A 70 7.48 -0.72 14.87
CA ARG A 70 8.73 -0.21 14.30
C ARG A 70 9.37 -1.30 13.44
N VAL A 71 9.82 -0.95 12.24
CA VAL A 71 10.60 -1.79 11.31
C VAL A 71 12.06 -1.35 11.34
#